data_AF-A0A523WLL0-F1
#
_entry.id   AF-A0A523WLL0-F1
#
_cell.length_a   1.000
_cell.length_b   1.000
_cell.length_c   1.000
_cell.angle_alpha   90.00
_cell.angle_beta   90.00
_cell.angle_gamma   90.00
#
_symmetry.space_group_name_H-M   'P 1'
#
loop_
_entity.id
_entity.type
_entity.pdbx_description
1 polymer ?
#
loop_
_entity_poly.entity_id
_entity_poly.type
_entity_poly.pdbx_seq_one_letter_code
_entity_poly.pdbx_strand_id
1 'polypeptide(L)'
;MPKNKKKNVKLPEVTLFEYKFDLLKMEYEKCVETYQDIYHSIWKIFSYYSAITAAFLISSREFFPSFELPLLVLIGSFPLCFWWVGIYSPMNRYGEGKINRLIEIEKELRLLITELDSRVACHFEDFRRLKPNKSIWYMIKCKSGIKKWPPKTWFNIFNPSKYMRVKFAADLMGSLLSIILIVLLILFVIGWINKDLSLFIDP
;
A
#
# COMPACT_ATOMS: atom_id res chain seq x y z
N MET A 1 -29.40 41.30 40.99
CA MET A 1 -28.66 40.26 40.24
C MET A 1 -29.53 39.73 39.11
N PRO A 2 -29.20 39.96 37.84
CA PRO A 2 -30.00 39.46 36.72
C PRO A 2 -29.83 37.94 36.59
N LYS A 3 -30.94 37.21 36.68
CA LYS A 3 -30.99 35.76 36.45
C LYS A 3 -30.76 35.50 34.96
N ASN A 4 -29.54 35.06 34.63
CA ASN A 4 -29.15 34.72 33.26
C ASN A 4 -29.90 33.46 32.82
N LYS A 5 -31.01 33.64 32.10
CA LYS A 5 -31.79 32.54 31.51
C LYS A 5 -30.93 31.88 30.43
N LYS A 6 -30.36 30.71 30.73
CA LYS A 6 -29.72 29.83 29.73
C LYS A 6 -30.74 29.51 28.64
N LYS A 7 -30.67 30.21 27.50
CA LYS A 7 -31.38 29.84 26.28
C LYS A 7 -30.80 28.51 25.82
N ASN A 8 -31.57 27.44 25.91
CA ASN A 8 -31.29 26.19 25.22
C ASN A 8 -31.42 26.45 23.72
N VAL A 9 -30.31 26.82 23.08
CA VAL A 9 -30.22 26.90 21.62
C VAL A 9 -30.22 25.46 21.12
N LYS A 10 -31.38 24.99 20.63
CA LYS A 10 -31.43 23.75 19.85
C LYS A 10 -30.68 24.01 18.55
N LEU A 11 -29.50 23.39 18.40
CA LEU A 11 -28.81 23.40 17.11
C LEU A 11 -29.74 22.74 16.07
N PRO A 12 -29.96 23.36 14.89
CA PRO A 12 -30.76 22.76 13.85
C PRO A 12 -30.11 21.46 13.39
N GLU A 13 -30.82 20.35 13.54
CA GLU A 13 -30.39 18.97 13.29
C GLU A 13 -29.76 18.76 11.91
N VAL A 14 -30.17 19.57 10.92
CA VAL A 14 -29.60 19.63 9.56
C VAL A 14 -28.09 19.95 9.56
N THR A 15 -27.61 20.79 10.49
CA THR A 15 -26.19 21.19 10.55
C THR A 15 -25.27 20.08 11.05
N LEU A 16 -25.76 19.18 11.89
CA LEU A 16 -24.94 18.11 12.48
C LEU A 16 -24.62 17.03 11.44
N PHE A 17 -25.61 16.69 10.61
CA PHE A 17 -25.43 15.73 9.53
C PHE A 17 -24.42 16.24 8.50
N GLU A 18 -24.58 17.48 8.02
CA GLU A 18 -23.67 18.10 7.05
C GLU A 18 -22.24 18.14 7.59
N TYR A 19 -22.07 18.56 8.84
CA TYR A 19 -20.76 18.59 9.49
C TYR A 19 -20.11 17.20 9.59
N LYS A 20 -20.88 16.19 10.00
CA LYS A 20 -20.35 14.81 10.13
C LYS A 20 -20.00 14.21 8.77
N PHE A 21 -20.82 14.47 7.75
CA PHE A 21 -20.57 14.03 6.39
C PHE A 21 -19.29 14.67 5.84
N ASP A 22 -19.13 15.99 5.99
CA ASP A 22 -17.95 16.71 5.52
C ASP A 22 -16.68 16.25 6.25
N LEU A 23 -16.77 15.96 7.56
CA LEU A 23 -15.66 15.44 8.33
C LEU A 23 -15.20 14.07 7.80
N LEU A 24 -16.13 13.12 7.64
CA LEU A 24 -15.83 11.78 7.12
C LEU A 24 -15.28 11.84 5.68
N LYS A 25 -15.81 12.76 4.87
CA LYS A 25 -15.32 13.01 3.52
C LYS A 25 -13.87 13.50 3.52
N MET A 26 -13.55 14.50 4.34
CA MET A 26 -12.17 15.00 4.48
C MET A 26 -11.23 13.92 4.98
N GLU A 27 -11.65 13.11 5.96
CA GLU A 27 -10.85 11.99 6.47
C GLU A 27 -10.61 10.93 5.39
N TYR A 28 -11.65 10.61 4.61
CA TYR A 28 -11.55 9.69 3.48
C TYR A 28 -10.52 10.20 2.47
N GLU A 29 -10.63 11.45 2.03
CA GLU A 29 -9.69 12.10 1.10
C GLU A 29 -8.25 12.00 1.58
N LYS A 30 -8.02 12.33 2.86
CA LYS A 30 -6.69 12.27 3.46
C LYS A 30 -6.13 10.85 3.54
N CYS A 31 -6.96 9.86 3.85
CA CYS A 31 -6.55 8.45 3.90
C CYS A 31 -6.16 7.94 2.51
N VAL A 32 -6.88 8.34 1.47
CA VAL A 32 -6.56 8.04 0.07
C VAL A 32 -5.21 8.61 -0.33
N GLU A 33 -4.99 9.90 -0.08
CA GLU A 33 -3.76 10.61 -0.41
C GLU A 33 -2.57 9.94 0.30
N THR A 34 -2.71 9.70 1.60
CA THR A 34 -1.67 9.03 2.40
C THR A 34 -1.35 7.63 1.86
N TYR A 35 -2.36 6.86 1.47
CA TYR A 35 -2.16 5.53 0.88
C TYR A 35 -1.33 5.63 -0.42
N GLN A 36 -1.65 6.58 -1.30
CA GLN A 36 -0.90 6.77 -2.54
C GLN A 36 0.54 7.19 -2.30
N ASP A 37 0.76 8.13 -1.39
CA ASP A 37 2.09 8.61 -1.02
C ASP A 37 2.96 7.49 -0.46
N ILE A 38 2.39 6.61 0.35
CA ILE A 38 3.08 5.42 0.88
C ILE A 38 3.59 4.56 -0.26
N TYR A 39 2.72 4.11 -1.18
CA TYR A 39 3.15 3.20 -2.24
C TYR A 39 4.04 3.89 -3.28
N HIS A 40 3.82 5.17 -3.56
CA HIS A 40 4.73 5.94 -4.42
C HIS A 40 6.15 6.01 -3.82
N SER A 41 6.24 6.26 -2.52
CA SER A 41 7.52 6.31 -1.80
C SER A 41 8.23 4.94 -1.78
N ILE A 42 7.49 3.87 -1.48
CA ILE A 42 8.01 2.49 -1.54
C ILE A 42 8.68 2.20 -2.89
N TRP A 43 8.01 2.55 -3.99
CA TRP A 43 8.53 2.33 -5.34
C TRP A 43 9.73 3.18 -5.69
N LYS A 44 9.69 4.46 -5.33
CA LYS A 44 10.80 5.37 -5.58
C LYS A 44 12.07 4.84 -4.89
N ILE A 45 11.94 4.38 -3.64
CA ILE A 45 13.05 3.80 -2.90
C ILE A 45 13.51 2.49 -3.53
N PHE A 46 12.58 1.61 -3.94
CA PHE A 46 12.91 0.38 -4.66
C PHE A 46 13.77 0.65 -5.91
N SER A 47 13.40 1.65 -6.72
CA SER A 47 14.14 2.02 -7.92
C SER A 47 15.57 2.46 -7.62
N TYR A 48 15.82 3.13 -6.49
CA TYR A 48 17.17 3.46 -6.08
C TYR A 48 17.98 2.22 -5.67
N TYR A 49 17.40 1.32 -4.87
CA TYR A 49 18.08 0.09 -4.47
C TYR A 49 18.34 -0.85 -5.64
N SER A 50 17.42 -0.97 -6.58
CA SER A 50 17.61 -1.80 -7.78
C SER A 50 18.70 -1.24 -8.69
N ALA A 51 18.78 0.08 -8.85
CA ALA A 51 19.85 0.73 -9.59
C ALA A 51 21.22 0.50 -8.93
N ILE A 52 21.30 0.61 -7.59
CA ILE A 52 22.52 0.33 -6.83
C ILE A 52 22.93 -1.14 -6.99
N THR A 53 22.00 -2.08 -6.83
CA THR A 53 22.25 -3.51 -7.05
C THR A 53 22.75 -3.79 -8.46
N ALA A 54 22.12 -3.20 -9.48
CA ALA A 54 22.54 -3.39 -10.87
C ALA A 54 23.94 -2.83 -11.12
N ALA A 55 24.22 -1.61 -10.65
CA ALA A 55 25.55 -1.01 -10.76
C ALA A 55 26.62 -1.86 -10.07
N PHE A 56 26.33 -2.35 -8.86
CA PHE A 56 27.24 -3.22 -8.12
C PHE A 56 27.54 -4.51 -8.89
N LEU A 57 26.52 -5.18 -9.43
CA LEU A 57 26.68 -6.43 -10.20
C LEU A 57 27.43 -6.24 -11.52
N ILE A 58 27.28 -5.08 -12.17
CA ILE A 58 28.00 -4.78 -13.42
C ILE A 58 29.49 -4.52 -13.11
N SER A 59 29.77 -3.66 -12.13
CA SER A 59 31.14 -3.27 -11.80
C SER A 59 31.94 -4.40 -11.16
N SER A 60 31.31 -5.27 -10.38
CA SER A 60 32.02 -6.32 -9.64
C SER A 60 32.74 -7.34 -10.52
N ARG A 61 32.27 -7.57 -11.75
CA ARG A 61 32.93 -8.48 -12.70
C ARG A 61 34.29 -7.94 -13.15
N GLU A 62 34.45 -6.62 -13.21
CA GLU A 62 35.70 -5.97 -13.58
C GLU A 62 36.67 -5.89 -12.40
N PHE A 63 36.17 -5.57 -11.20
CA PHE A 63 37.00 -5.39 -10.00
C PHE A 63 37.37 -6.70 -9.28
N PHE A 64 36.54 -7.74 -9.38
CA PHE A 64 36.73 -9.01 -8.66
C PHE A 64 36.57 -10.21 -9.60
N PRO A 65 37.49 -10.43 -10.55
CA PRO A 65 37.39 -11.52 -11.52
C PRO A 65 37.44 -12.92 -10.88
N SER A 66 38.04 -13.04 -9.69
CA SER A 66 38.14 -14.29 -8.94
C SER A 66 36.98 -14.54 -7.98
N PHE A 67 36.00 -13.63 -7.89
CA PHE A 67 34.87 -13.82 -7.00
C PHE A 67 33.96 -14.93 -7.53
N GLU A 68 33.64 -15.90 -6.67
CA GLU A 68 32.71 -16.97 -7.01
C GLU A 68 31.31 -16.34 -7.29
N LEU A 69 30.74 -16.65 -8.46
CA LEU A 69 29.44 -16.14 -8.91
C LEU A 69 28.31 -16.24 -7.84
N PRO A 70 28.20 -17.33 -7.05
CA PRO A 70 27.17 -17.42 -6.00
C PRO A 70 27.30 -16.34 -4.93
N LEU A 71 28.53 -16.02 -4.53
CA LEU A 71 28.80 -15.04 -3.48
C LEU A 71 28.53 -13.61 -3.98
N LEU A 72 28.80 -13.36 -5.26
CA LEU A 72 28.46 -12.11 -5.91
C LEU A 72 26.95 -11.87 -5.99
N VAL A 73 26.17 -12.90 -6.35
CA VAL A 73 24.70 -12.81 -6.39
C VAL A 73 24.13 -12.58 -4.99
N LEU A 74 24.70 -13.23 -3.97
CA LEU A 74 24.28 -13.05 -2.58
C LEU A 74 24.50 -11.60 -2.10
N ILE A 75 25.69 -11.04 -2.32
CA ILE A 75 25.99 -9.66 -1.93
C ILE A 75 25.18 -8.66 -2.77
N GLY A 76 25.07 -8.88 -4.08
CA GLY A 76 24.31 -8.00 -4.97
C GLY A 76 22.81 -7.96 -4.65
N SER A 77 22.24 -9.06 -4.14
CA SER A 77 20.84 -9.13 -3.74
C SER A 77 20.55 -8.57 -2.34
N PHE A 78 21.58 -8.35 -1.52
CA PHE A 78 21.44 -7.84 -0.15
C PHE A 78 20.68 -6.49 -0.06
N PRO A 79 20.94 -5.48 -0.90
CA PRO A 79 20.21 -4.20 -0.83
C PRO A 79 18.71 -4.35 -1.10
N LEU A 80 18.32 -5.27 -2.00
CA LEU A 80 16.92 -5.58 -2.27
C LEU A 80 16.25 -6.31 -1.09
N CYS A 81 16.98 -7.22 -0.44
CA CYS A 81 16.50 -7.89 0.78
C CYS A 81 16.28 -6.87 1.91
N PHE A 82 17.24 -5.95 2.08
CA PHE A 82 17.15 -4.89 3.07
C PHE A 82 15.97 -3.95 2.78
N TRP A 83 15.76 -3.55 1.53
CA TRP A 83 14.59 -2.78 1.13
C TRP A 83 13.28 -3.50 1.48
N TRP A 84 13.19 -4.80 1.16
CA TRP A 84 11.98 -5.58 1.42
C TRP A 84 11.63 -5.60 2.92
N VAL A 85 12.60 -5.98 3.75
CA VAL A 85 12.39 -6.16 5.20
C VAL A 85 12.26 -4.82 5.92
N GLY A 86 13.16 -3.88 5.60
CA GLY A 86 13.27 -2.61 6.31
C GLY A 86 12.28 -1.54 5.86
N ILE A 87 11.80 -1.59 4.62
CA ILE A 87 10.99 -0.51 4.02
C ILE A 87 9.63 -1.04 3.56
N TYR A 88 9.61 -2.02 2.65
CA TYR A 88 8.36 -2.51 2.09
C TYR A 88 7.44 -3.10 3.16
N SER A 89 7.93 -4.04 3.97
CA SER A 89 7.12 -4.73 4.99
C SER A 89 6.44 -3.76 5.98
N PRO A 90 7.16 -2.84 6.66
CA PRO A 90 6.52 -1.91 7.58
C PRO A 90 5.59 -0.94 6.86
N MET A 91 5.98 -0.37 5.71
CA MET A 91 5.14 0.59 5.00
C MET A 91 3.88 -0.06 4.41
N ASN A 92 3.95 -1.31 3.96
CA ASN A 92 2.77 -2.06 3.53
C ASN A 92 1.78 -2.28 4.69
N ARG A 93 2.26 -2.59 5.90
CA ARG A 93 1.39 -2.69 7.09
C ARG A 93 0.70 -1.35 7.40
N TYR A 94 1.42 -0.24 7.28
CA TYR A 94 0.81 1.10 7.39
C TYR A 94 -0.25 1.35 6.30
N GLY A 95 0.03 0.95 5.06
CA GLY A 95 -0.91 1.03 3.94
C GLY A 95 -2.18 0.21 4.18
N GLU A 96 -2.05 -1.00 4.71
CA GLU A 96 -3.18 -1.85 5.10
C GLU A 96 -4.04 -1.20 6.19
N GLY A 97 -3.42 -0.56 7.18
CA GLY A 97 -4.14 0.23 8.18
C GLY A 97 -4.99 1.34 7.56
N LYS A 98 -4.47 2.04 6.54
CA LYS A 98 -5.23 3.07 5.81
C LYS A 98 -6.38 2.49 5.00
N ILE A 99 -6.19 1.33 4.36
CA ILE A 99 -7.29 0.62 3.68
C ILE A 99 -8.39 0.25 4.68
N ASN A 100 -8.03 -0.31 5.83
CA ASN A 100 -9.00 -0.71 6.85
C ASN A 100 -9.81 0.51 7.33
N ARG A 101 -9.15 1.65 7.57
CA ARG A 101 -9.85 2.90 7.93
C ARG A 101 -10.76 3.41 6.81
N LEU A 102 -10.34 3.34 5.54
CA LEU A 102 -11.20 3.68 4.41
C LEU A 102 -12.48 2.83 4.39
N ILE A 103 -12.36 1.52 4.64
CA ILE A 103 -13.50 0.60 4.74
C ILE A 103 -14.43 1.00 5.88
N GLU A 104 -13.89 1.38 7.05
CA GLU A 104 -14.67 1.85 8.18
C GLU A 104 -15.42 3.15 7.86
N ILE A 105 -14.73 4.15 7.30
CA ILE A 105 -15.34 5.44 6.92
C ILE A 105 -16.50 5.21 5.94
N GLU A 106 -16.34 4.29 4.99
CA GLU A 106 -17.41 3.97 4.06
C GLU A 106 -18.60 3.28 4.73
N LYS A 107 -18.37 2.42 5.72
CA LYS A 107 -19.44 1.84 6.54
C LYS A 107 -20.15 2.94 7.34
N GLU A 108 -19.42 3.87 7.94
CA GLU A 108 -19.99 5.01 8.67
C GLU A 108 -20.81 5.93 7.75
N LEU A 109 -20.29 6.25 6.56
CA LEU A 109 -21.02 7.01 5.53
C LEU A 109 -22.27 6.27 5.06
N ARG A 110 -22.20 4.95 4.86
CA ARG A 110 -23.36 4.13 4.51
C ARG A 110 -24.43 4.24 5.59
N LEU A 111 -24.08 4.09 6.87
CA LEU A 111 -25.04 4.19 7.96
C LEU A 111 -25.72 5.57 7.98
N LEU A 112 -24.94 6.65 7.88
CA LEU A 112 -25.45 8.02 7.83
C LEU A 112 -26.39 8.26 6.64
N ILE A 113 -26.04 7.73 5.46
CA ILE A 113 -26.86 7.90 4.27
C ILE A 113 -28.11 7.02 4.34
N THR A 114 -28.02 5.81 4.90
CA THR A 114 -29.17 4.88 5.00
C THR A 114 -30.25 5.42 5.94
N GLU A 115 -29.86 6.16 6.98
CA GLU A 115 -30.78 6.93 7.83
C GLU A 115 -31.56 7.99 7.03
N LEU A 116 -30.99 8.49 5.92
CA LEU A 116 -31.58 9.52 5.08
C LEU A 116 -32.30 8.96 3.83
N ASP A 117 -31.78 7.91 3.21
CA ASP A 117 -32.31 7.25 2.01
C ASP A 117 -31.74 5.82 1.84
N SER A 118 -32.61 4.82 1.80
CA SER A 118 -32.24 3.39 1.79
C SER A 118 -31.67 2.86 0.48
N ARG A 119 -31.50 3.71 -0.55
CA ARG A 119 -31.15 3.29 -1.92
C ARG A 119 -29.68 3.48 -2.33
N VAL A 120 -28.79 3.92 -1.45
CA VAL A 120 -27.39 4.24 -1.83
C VAL A 120 -26.46 3.04 -1.65
N ALA A 121 -25.82 2.59 -2.74
CA ALA A 121 -24.86 1.46 -2.78
C ALA A 121 -23.46 1.86 -2.24
N CYS A 122 -22.51 0.92 -2.14
CA CYS A 122 -21.23 1.10 -1.39
C CYS A 122 -19.96 0.58 -2.07
N HIS A 123 -18.83 1.28 -1.85
CA HIS A 123 -17.74 1.38 -2.82
C HIS A 123 -16.65 0.34 -2.55
N PHE A 124 -16.20 0.21 -1.31
CA PHE A 124 -15.13 -0.68 -0.87
C PHE A 124 -15.60 -2.06 -0.45
N GLU A 125 -16.79 -2.21 0.14
CA GLU A 125 -17.32 -3.55 0.44
C GLU A 125 -17.54 -4.37 -0.83
N ASP A 126 -17.91 -3.73 -1.94
CA ASP A 126 -18.08 -4.39 -3.24
C ASP A 126 -16.85 -4.26 -4.18
N PHE A 127 -15.76 -3.58 -3.79
CA PHE A 127 -14.57 -3.42 -4.64
C PHE A 127 -13.85 -4.73 -4.96
N ARG A 128 -13.97 -5.75 -4.09
CA ARG A 128 -13.45 -7.10 -4.39
C ARG A 128 -14.20 -7.76 -5.56
N ARG A 129 -15.38 -7.26 -5.94
CA ARG A 129 -16.29 -7.86 -6.94
C ARG A 129 -16.63 -6.94 -8.11
N LEU A 130 -16.50 -5.61 -7.99
CA LEU A 130 -16.92 -4.66 -9.03
C LEU A 130 -15.79 -4.31 -10.01
N LYS A 131 -16.16 -4.28 -11.31
CA LYS A 131 -15.34 -3.67 -12.37
C LYS A 131 -15.11 -2.18 -12.04
N PRO A 132 -13.91 -1.63 -12.30
CA PRO A 132 -13.46 -0.31 -11.84
C PRO A 132 -14.24 0.92 -12.36
N ASN A 133 -15.39 0.74 -13.03
CA ASN A 133 -16.00 1.80 -13.84
C ASN A 133 -17.35 2.33 -13.31
N LYS A 134 -17.86 1.85 -12.16
CA LYS A 134 -19.11 2.37 -11.57
C LYS A 134 -18.99 2.51 -10.06
N SER A 135 -18.27 3.53 -9.60
CA SER A 135 -18.32 3.94 -8.19
C SER A 135 -19.62 4.67 -7.87
N ILE A 136 -20.02 4.59 -6.62
CA ILE A 136 -21.24 5.12 -5.99
C ILE A 136 -21.45 6.62 -6.01
N TRP A 137 -20.43 7.36 -6.34
CA TRP A 137 -20.49 8.81 -6.46
C TRP A 137 -21.49 9.30 -7.53
N TYR A 138 -21.92 8.43 -8.45
CA TYR A 138 -23.01 8.74 -9.38
C TYR A 138 -24.39 8.84 -8.70
N MET A 139 -24.63 8.21 -7.56
CA MET A 139 -25.95 8.24 -6.90
C MET A 139 -26.15 9.43 -5.96
N ILE A 140 -25.09 9.93 -5.29
CA ILE A 140 -25.19 11.14 -4.44
C ILE A 140 -25.52 12.39 -5.28
N LYS A 141 -25.15 12.36 -6.56
CA LYS A 141 -25.40 13.43 -7.55
C LYS A 141 -26.89 13.74 -7.78
N CYS A 142 -27.80 12.84 -7.45
CA CYS A 142 -29.22 12.96 -7.80
C CYS A 142 -30.10 13.67 -6.75
N LYS A 143 -29.64 13.92 -5.51
CA LYS A 143 -30.53 14.47 -4.47
C LYS A 143 -30.03 15.69 -3.69
N SER A 144 -28.72 15.92 -3.55
CA SER A 144 -28.21 17.01 -2.69
C SER A 144 -28.05 18.38 -3.37
N GLY A 145 -28.30 18.49 -4.69
CA GLY A 145 -28.04 19.74 -5.43
C GLY A 145 -26.55 20.13 -5.54
N ILE A 146 -25.64 19.31 -5.01
CA ILE A 146 -24.19 19.52 -5.04
C ILE A 146 -23.68 19.25 -6.47
N LYS A 147 -23.48 20.32 -7.25
CA LYS A 147 -23.36 20.25 -8.71
C LYS A 147 -22.10 19.60 -9.29
N LYS A 148 -21.00 19.47 -8.55
CA LYS A 148 -19.75 18.91 -9.11
C LYS A 148 -18.89 18.25 -8.04
N TRP A 149 -19.16 16.98 -7.77
CA TRP A 149 -18.24 16.13 -7.02
C TRP A 149 -18.37 14.65 -7.46
N PRO A 150 -17.27 13.89 -7.58
CA PRO A 150 -15.87 14.30 -7.52
C PRO A 150 -15.37 14.85 -8.89
N PRO A 151 -14.23 15.56 -8.93
CA PRO A 151 -13.59 15.90 -10.20
C PRO A 151 -13.18 14.62 -10.97
N LYS A 152 -13.32 14.62 -12.30
CA LYS A 152 -13.01 13.47 -13.18
C LYS A 152 -11.61 12.86 -12.93
N THR A 153 -10.68 13.65 -12.40
CA THR A 153 -9.32 13.21 -12.03
C THR A 153 -9.33 12.09 -10.99
N TRP A 154 -10.29 12.06 -10.07
CA TRP A 154 -10.38 11.05 -9.01
C TRP A 154 -10.55 9.62 -9.52
N PHE A 155 -11.31 9.43 -10.61
CA PHE A 155 -11.53 8.12 -11.22
C PHE A 155 -10.29 7.57 -11.92
N ASN A 156 -9.44 8.45 -12.48
CA ASN A 156 -8.18 8.03 -13.09
C ASN A 156 -7.09 7.76 -12.04
N ILE A 157 -7.18 8.43 -10.88
CA ILE A 157 -6.26 8.29 -9.75
C ILE A 157 -6.50 6.96 -9.00
N PHE A 158 -7.78 6.58 -8.82
CA PHE A 158 -8.18 5.29 -8.25
C PHE A 158 -8.36 4.22 -9.33
N ASN A 159 -7.24 3.75 -9.90
CA ASN A 159 -7.24 2.44 -10.55
C ASN A 159 -6.63 1.41 -9.59
N PRO A 160 -7.40 0.87 -8.62
CA PRO A 160 -6.92 -0.11 -7.65
C PRO A 160 -6.36 -1.37 -8.32
N SER A 161 -6.71 -1.63 -9.59
CA SER A 161 -6.07 -2.70 -10.37
C SER A 161 -4.58 -2.48 -10.62
N LYS A 162 -4.10 -1.23 -10.69
CA LYS A 162 -2.66 -0.94 -10.78
C LYS A 162 -1.98 -1.20 -9.43
N TYR A 163 -2.59 -0.77 -8.34
CA TYR A 163 -2.04 -0.92 -6.99
C TYR A 163 -2.07 -2.37 -6.47
N MET A 164 -3.11 -3.13 -6.80
CA MET A 164 -3.17 -4.57 -6.49
C MET A 164 -2.17 -5.37 -7.32
N ARG A 165 -1.96 -5.03 -8.60
CA ARG A 165 -0.88 -5.64 -9.40
C ARG A 165 0.49 -5.34 -8.81
N VAL A 166 0.68 -4.12 -8.33
CA VAL A 166 1.89 -3.67 -7.62
C VAL A 166 2.11 -4.45 -6.33
N LYS A 167 1.10 -4.57 -5.46
CA LYS A 167 1.19 -5.33 -4.22
C LYS A 167 1.48 -6.79 -4.51
N PHE A 168 0.76 -7.38 -5.47
CA PHE A 168 0.99 -8.75 -5.92
C PHE A 168 2.42 -8.96 -6.45
N ALA A 169 2.92 -8.04 -7.28
CA ALA A 169 4.28 -8.12 -7.79
C ALA A 169 5.33 -8.01 -6.68
N ALA A 170 5.10 -7.12 -5.72
CA ALA A 170 5.97 -6.98 -4.56
C ALA A 170 5.93 -8.26 -3.69
N ASP A 171 4.75 -8.74 -3.30
CA ASP A 171 4.59 -9.97 -2.50
C ASP A 171 5.19 -11.20 -3.20
N LEU A 172 5.05 -11.29 -4.54
CA LEU A 172 5.69 -12.29 -5.36
C LEU A 172 7.21 -12.13 -5.35
N MET A 173 7.72 -10.92 -5.52
CA MET A 173 9.16 -10.64 -5.44
C MET A 173 9.74 -11.00 -4.08
N GLY A 174 9.07 -10.67 -2.98
CA GLY A 174 9.50 -11.05 -1.64
C GLY A 174 9.55 -12.57 -1.45
N SER A 175 8.56 -13.29 -2.00
CA SER A 175 8.54 -14.76 -1.98
C SER A 175 9.64 -15.38 -2.85
N LEU A 176 9.92 -14.79 -4.02
CA LEU A 176 11.01 -15.23 -4.88
C LEU A 176 12.38 -14.95 -4.24
N LEU A 177 12.55 -13.77 -3.64
CA LEU A 177 13.77 -13.40 -2.91
C LEU A 177 14.05 -14.35 -1.76
N SER A 178 13.03 -14.72 -0.98
CA SER A 178 13.21 -15.68 0.11
C SER A 178 13.60 -17.07 -0.40
N ILE A 179 12.97 -17.56 -1.47
CA ILE A 179 13.34 -18.83 -2.10
C ILE A 179 14.78 -18.78 -2.62
N ILE A 180 15.16 -17.72 -3.34
CA ILE A 180 16.51 -17.55 -3.87
C ILE A 180 17.54 -17.53 -2.73
N LEU A 181 17.27 -16.79 -1.65
CA LEU A 181 18.14 -16.77 -0.48
C LEU A 181 18.29 -18.15 0.14
N ILE A 182 17.21 -18.91 0.31
CA ILE A 182 17.24 -20.27 0.85
C ILE A 182 18.10 -21.17 -0.04
N VAL A 183 17.89 -21.14 -1.35
CA VAL A 183 18.64 -21.95 -2.31
C VAL A 183 20.14 -21.59 -2.28
N LEU A 184 20.46 -20.28 -2.27
CA LEU A 184 21.85 -19.83 -2.18
C LEU A 184 22.51 -20.27 -0.87
N LEU A 185 21.77 -20.24 0.25
CA LEU A 185 22.27 -20.67 1.55
C LEU A 185 22.53 -22.19 1.56
N ILE A 186 21.66 -23.00 0.96
CA ILE A 186 21.86 -24.44 0.79
C ILE A 186 23.10 -24.72 -0.07
N LEU A 187 23.24 -24.06 -1.22
CA LEU A 187 24.39 -24.25 -2.11
C LEU A 187 25.70 -23.83 -1.44
N PHE A 188 25.68 -22.75 -0.66
CA PHE A 188 26.82 -22.32 0.13
C PHE A 188 27.24 -23.37 1.17
N VAL A 189 26.28 -23.94 1.89
CA VAL A 189 26.54 -25.01 2.87
C VAL A 189 27.12 -26.26 2.21
N ILE A 190 26.57 -26.68 1.06
CA ILE A 190 27.10 -27.83 0.30
C ILE A 190 28.54 -27.54 -0.19
N GLY A 191 28.79 -26.35 -0.72
CA GLY A 191 30.12 -25.94 -1.17
C GLY A 191 31.14 -25.92 -0.03
N TRP A 192 30.74 -25.45 1.15
CA TRP A 192 31.58 -25.50 2.36
C TRP A 192 31.92 -26.95 2.74
N ILE A 193 30.91 -27.81 2.87
CA ILE A 193 31.09 -29.22 3.25
C ILE A 193 32.04 -29.92 2.26
N ASN A 194 31.92 -29.64 0.96
CA ASN A 194 32.79 -30.23 -0.05
C ASN A 194 34.24 -29.71 0.03
N LYS A 195 34.47 -28.42 0.34
CA LYS A 195 35.82 -27.89 0.59
C LYS A 195 36.47 -28.58 1.78
N ASP A 196 35.73 -28.75 2.88
CA ASP A 196 36.24 -29.48 4.05
C ASP A 196 36.54 -30.95 3.72
N LEU A 197 35.69 -31.63 2.93
CA LEU A 197 35.98 -33.00 2.49
C LEU A 197 37.23 -33.11 1.61
N SER A 198 37.47 -32.15 0.70
CA SER A 198 38.67 -32.16 -0.15
C SER A 198 39.98 -32.03 0.65
N LEU A 199 39.96 -31.32 1.78
CA LEU A 199 41.11 -31.23 2.69
C LEU A 199 41.43 -32.54 3.43
N PHE A 200 40.47 -33.48 3.49
CA PHE A 200 40.66 -34.79 4.15
C PHE A 200 41.05 -35.91 3.18
N ILE A 201 40.83 -35.74 1.87
CA ILE A 201 41.02 -36.80 0.86
C ILE A 201 42.40 -36.75 0.20
N ASP A 202 43.05 -35.58 0.15
CA ASP A 202 44.42 -35.42 -0.34
C ASP A 202 45.40 -35.13 0.83
N PRO A 203 46.06 -36.17 1.41
CA PRO A 203 47.12 -36.01 2.41
C PRO A 203 48.49 -35.60 1.83
#